data_AF-A0AAE4JDV1-F1
#
_entry.id   AF-A0AAE4JDV1-F1
#
_cell.length_a   1.000
_cell.length_b   1.000
_cell.length_c   1.000
_cell.angle_alpha   90.00
_cell.angle_beta   90.00
_cell.angle_gamma   90.00
#
_symmetry.space_group_name_H-M   'P 1'
#
loop_
_entity.id
_entity.type
_entity.pdbx_description
1 polymer ?
#
loop_
_entity_poly.entity_id
_entity_poly.type
_entity_poly.pdbx_seq_one_letter_code
_entity_poly.pdbx_strand_id
1 'polypeptide(L)'
;MINTGISLERFDKPFLHYLGEGLVSPEDISALNAVLPDREIYSREIKTGSEHRKEYRMWRSEVALESVRAPVADRLAPPWSKLVDSVLSSDFRHWLSENVKIDLAPCPQTVGLYVFEDGDYTTIDTGKEEKALTFALYLNEFWEEGFGGNYQLYSAKEPAASPDRQIVPIGGRCTTMTPGPSTWHRIQQVDSGGRADRLVMMLEFWRP
;
A
#
# COMPACT_ATOMS: atom_id res chain seq x y z
N MET A 1 -7.95 -3.93 -14.90
CA MET A 1 -6.83 -2.95 -14.87
C MET A 1 -5.57 -3.62 -14.37
N ILE A 2 -5.67 -4.46 -13.34
CA ILE A 2 -4.54 -5.24 -12.84
C ILE A 2 -4.05 -6.25 -13.89
N ASN A 3 -2.74 -6.27 -14.12
CA ASN A 3 -2.03 -7.24 -14.94
C ASN A 3 -1.59 -8.45 -14.09
N THR A 4 -2.43 -9.49 -14.06
CA THR A 4 -2.11 -10.76 -13.38
C THR A 4 -1.15 -11.65 -14.18
N GLY A 5 -0.60 -11.18 -15.30
CA GLY A 5 0.42 -11.87 -16.08
C GLY A 5 1.84 -11.72 -15.51
N ILE A 6 2.06 -10.82 -14.54
CA ILE A 6 3.36 -10.65 -13.89
C ILE A 6 3.56 -11.70 -12.78
N SER A 7 4.82 -11.95 -12.42
CA SER A 7 5.17 -12.70 -11.21
C SER A 7 5.81 -11.78 -10.19
N LEU A 8 5.59 -12.08 -8.91
CA LEU A 8 6.24 -11.37 -7.82
C LEU A 8 7.62 -11.98 -7.53
N GLU A 9 8.63 -11.13 -7.44
CA GLU A 9 9.97 -11.51 -6.99
C GLU A 9 9.95 -11.71 -5.48
N ARG A 10 10.49 -12.85 -5.03
CA ARG A 10 10.57 -13.22 -3.61
C ARG A 10 11.90 -12.75 -3.02
N PHE A 11 11.83 -12.17 -1.83
CA PHE A 11 13.00 -11.81 -1.02
C PHE A 11 12.86 -12.34 0.40
N ASP A 12 13.87 -13.07 0.88
CA ASP A 12 13.84 -13.62 2.25
C ASP A 12 14.38 -12.66 3.32
N LYS A 13 15.07 -11.58 2.92
CA LYS A 13 15.68 -10.59 3.82
C LYS A 13 15.17 -9.18 3.54
N PRO A 14 14.96 -8.32 4.56
CA PRO A 14 15.21 -8.58 5.99
C PRO A 14 14.19 -9.53 6.65
N PHE A 15 13.06 -9.73 5.99
CA PHE A 15 12.08 -10.78 6.24
C PHE A 15 11.44 -11.14 4.90
N LEU A 16 10.65 -12.22 4.88
CA LEU A 16 9.94 -12.65 3.67
C LEU A 16 8.99 -11.56 3.17
N HIS A 17 9.29 -11.03 1.99
CA HIS A 17 8.43 -10.09 1.28
C HIS A 17 8.56 -10.31 -0.23
N TYR A 18 7.67 -9.68 -0.97
CA TYR A 18 7.59 -9.80 -2.41
C TYR A 18 7.48 -8.44 -3.07
N LEU A 19 8.06 -8.30 -4.26
CA LEU A 19 7.99 -7.09 -5.09
C LEU A 19 7.48 -7.46 -6.48
N GLY A 20 6.69 -6.59 -7.08
CA GLY A 20 6.26 -6.71 -8.47
C GLY A 20 6.31 -5.36 -9.15
N GLU A 21 6.53 -5.38 -10.46
CA GLU A 21 6.56 -4.20 -11.32
C GLU A 21 5.54 -4.37 -12.45
N GLY A 22 4.94 -3.27 -12.90
CA GLY A 22 4.01 -3.30 -14.04
C GLY A 22 2.68 -4.01 -13.74
N LEU A 23 2.24 -4.01 -12.47
CA LEU A 23 0.93 -4.54 -12.09
C LEU A 23 -0.20 -3.67 -12.65
N VAL A 24 0.05 -2.37 -12.78
CA VAL A 24 -0.80 -1.42 -13.51
C VAL A 24 0.04 -0.81 -14.61
N SER A 25 -0.51 -0.71 -15.81
CA SER A 25 0.21 -0.17 -16.96
C SER A 25 0.51 1.33 -16.79
N PRO A 26 1.56 1.88 -17.43
CA PRO A 26 1.82 3.32 -17.40
C PRO A 26 0.62 4.15 -17.91
N GLU A 27 -0.11 3.64 -18.90
CA GLU A 27 -1.33 4.29 -19.43
C GLU A 27 -2.43 4.36 -18.37
N ASP A 28 -2.70 3.26 -17.68
CA ASP A 28 -3.68 3.23 -16.59
C ASP A 28 -3.23 4.08 -15.39
N ILE A 29 -1.94 4.13 -15.08
CA ILE A 29 -1.38 5.04 -14.04
C ILE A 29 -1.62 6.50 -14.44
N SER A 30 -1.33 6.89 -15.68
CA SER A 30 -1.60 8.25 -16.17
C SER A 30 -3.10 8.58 -16.08
N ALA A 31 -3.98 7.65 -16.47
CA ALA A 31 -5.43 7.82 -16.36
C ALA A 31 -5.92 7.99 -14.90
N LEU A 32 -5.30 7.31 -13.93
CA LEU A 32 -5.60 7.49 -12.51
C LEU A 32 -5.17 8.88 -12.01
N ASN A 33 -3.98 9.35 -12.42
CA ASN A 33 -3.42 10.63 -11.98
C ASN A 33 -4.10 11.84 -12.65
N ALA A 34 -4.68 11.67 -13.84
CA ALA A 34 -5.46 12.69 -14.51
C ALA A 34 -6.76 13.06 -13.77
N VAL A 35 -7.27 12.17 -12.92
CA VAL A 35 -8.53 12.35 -12.16
C VAL A 35 -8.38 11.83 -10.75
N LEU A 36 -7.57 12.51 -9.93
CA LEU A 36 -7.39 12.15 -8.52
C LEU A 36 -8.73 12.16 -7.76
N PRO A 37 -8.95 11.25 -6.80
CA PRO A 37 -10.17 11.27 -6.00
C PRO A 37 -10.24 12.55 -5.15
N ASP A 38 -11.44 13.09 -4.99
CA ASP A 38 -11.66 14.30 -4.21
C ASP A 38 -11.15 14.15 -2.77
N ARG A 39 -10.45 15.16 -2.26
CA ARG A 39 -9.90 15.12 -0.88
C ARG A 39 -10.98 14.83 0.18
N GLU A 40 -12.22 15.22 -0.08
CA GLU A 40 -13.38 14.99 0.80
C GLU A 40 -13.73 13.52 1.04
N ILE A 41 -13.26 12.59 0.20
CA ILE A 41 -13.47 11.16 0.46
C ILE A 41 -12.50 10.60 1.50
N TYR A 42 -11.45 11.37 1.84
CA TYR A 42 -10.41 10.97 2.77
C TYR A 42 -10.63 11.58 4.15
N SER A 43 -10.34 10.80 5.18
CA SER A 43 -10.15 11.26 6.54
C SER A 43 -8.67 11.56 6.78
N ARG A 44 -8.39 12.68 7.47
CA ARG A 44 -7.04 12.98 7.96
C ARG A 44 -6.78 12.21 9.25
N GLU A 45 -5.79 11.33 9.21
CA GLU A 45 -5.44 10.45 10.32
C GLU A 45 -4.09 10.89 10.90
N ILE A 46 -4.12 11.37 12.14
CA ILE A 46 -2.92 11.81 12.88
C ILE A 46 -2.88 11.06 14.20
N LYS A 47 -1.80 10.30 14.39
CA LYS A 47 -1.52 9.57 15.62
C LYS A 47 -0.08 9.84 16.03
N THR A 48 0.11 10.52 17.15
CA THR A 48 1.41 10.98 17.65
C THR A 48 1.42 10.90 19.17
N GLY A 49 2.55 10.55 19.78
CA GLY A 49 2.66 10.49 21.24
C GLY A 49 3.18 9.14 21.74
N SER A 50 3.93 9.19 22.84
CA SER A 50 4.61 8.03 23.45
C SER A 50 3.66 6.93 23.93
N GLU A 51 2.39 7.24 24.14
CA GLU A 51 1.34 6.30 24.51
C GLU A 51 0.93 5.37 23.37
N HIS A 52 1.36 5.68 22.14
CA HIS A 52 1.01 4.93 20.95
C HIS A 52 2.14 3.96 20.55
N ARG A 53 1.77 2.71 20.27
CA ARG A 53 2.69 1.71 19.70
C ARG A 53 3.34 2.17 18.38
N LYS A 54 2.59 2.92 17.58
CA LYS A 54 2.94 3.41 16.25
C LYS A 54 2.39 4.82 16.08
N GLU A 55 3.20 5.69 15.50
CA GLU A 55 2.82 7.03 15.08
C GLU A 55 2.70 7.09 13.56
N TYR A 56 1.80 7.93 13.09
CA TYR A 56 1.61 8.19 11.66
C TYR A 56 0.85 9.49 11.44
N ARG A 57 1.06 10.02 10.23
CA ARG A 57 0.28 11.11 9.66
C ARG A 57 0.01 10.74 8.21
N MET A 58 -1.25 10.71 7.81
CA MET A 58 -1.66 10.36 6.45
C MET A 58 -3.13 10.72 6.23
N TRP A 59 -3.55 10.73 4.97
CA TRP A 59 -4.95 10.72 4.60
C TRP A 59 -5.36 9.30 4.21
N ARG A 60 -6.57 8.88 4.56
CA ARG A 60 -7.07 7.54 4.29
C ARG A 60 -8.55 7.53 3.91
N SER A 61 -8.90 6.71 2.93
CA SER A 61 -10.28 6.39 2.56
C SER A 61 -10.43 4.88 2.40
N GLU A 62 -11.37 4.26 3.11
CA GLU A 62 -11.68 2.83 2.93
C GLU A 62 -12.76 2.65 1.86
N VAL A 63 -12.32 2.22 0.68
CA VAL A 63 -13.18 2.07 -0.51
C VAL A 63 -13.77 0.66 -0.61
N ALA A 64 -13.27 -0.30 0.17
CA ALA A 64 -13.91 -1.58 0.36
C ALA A 64 -13.64 -2.17 1.74
N LEU A 65 -14.63 -2.85 2.30
CA LEU A 65 -14.61 -3.52 3.60
C LEU A 65 -15.26 -4.90 3.44
N GLU A 66 -14.72 -5.91 4.12
CA GLU A 66 -15.24 -7.30 4.04
C GLU A 66 -15.40 -7.81 2.59
N SER A 67 -14.46 -7.44 1.71
CA SER A 67 -14.47 -7.74 0.26
C SER A 67 -15.63 -7.11 -0.52
N VAL A 68 -16.33 -6.12 0.03
CA VAL A 68 -17.45 -5.42 -0.61
C VAL A 68 -17.12 -3.93 -0.73
N ARG A 69 -17.51 -3.32 -1.85
CA ARG A 69 -17.35 -1.87 -2.06
C ARG A 69 -18.07 -1.10 -0.96
N ALA A 70 -17.37 -0.12 -0.38
CA ALA A 70 -17.97 0.82 0.54
C ALA A 70 -18.69 1.94 -0.24
N PRO A 71 -19.72 2.61 0.34
CA PRO A 71 -20.45 3.68 -0.35
C PRO A 71 -19.57 4.83 -0.86
N VAL A 72 -18.44 5.10 -0.19
CA VAL A 72 -17.49 6.12 -0.62
C VAL A 72 -16.84 5.78 -1.98
N ALA A 73 -16.76 4.50 -2.34
CA ALA A 73 -16.23 4.06 -3.62
C ALA A 73 -17.11 4.46 -4.81
N ASP A 74 -18.38 4.79 -4.59
CA ASP A 74 -19.29 5.24 -5.65
C ASP A 74 -19.02 6.70 -6.05
N ARG A 75 -18.24 7.43 -5.24
CA ARG A 75 -17.75 8.79 -5.55
C ARG A 75 -16.48 8.78 -6.40
N LEU A 76 -15.89 7.61 -6.67
CA LEU A 76 -14.66 7.50 -7.43
C LEU A 76 -14.92 7.70 -8.93
N ALA A 77 -14.03 8.44 -9.59
CA ALA A 77 -14.01 8.54 -11.04
C ALA A 77 -13.81 7.15 -11.70
N PRO A 78 -14.23 6.95 -12.96
CA PRO A 78 -14.23 5.63 -13.60
C PRO A 78 -12.88 4.86 -13.55
N PRO A 79 -11.70 5.48 -13.75
CA PRO A 79 -10.42 4.76 -13.65
C PRO A 79 -10.18 4.18 -12.24
N TRP A 80 -10.48 4.95 -11.20
CA TRP A 80 -10.35 4.54 -9.80
C TRP A 80 -11.36 3.46 -9.43
N SER A 81 -12.61 3.61 -9.87
CA SER A 81 -13.65 2.58 -9.69
C SER A 81 -13.22 1.24 -10.33
N LYS A 82 -12.70 1.28 -11.56
CA LYS A 82 -12.19 0.10 -12.28
C LYS A 82 -11.00 -0.55 -11.56
N LEU A 83 -10.13 0.25 -10.94
CA LEU A 83 -9.02 -0.26 -10.12
C LEU A 83 -9.55 -1.01 -8.89
N VAL A 84 -10.51 -0.42 -8.16
CA VAL A 84 -11.16 -1.06 -6.99
C VAL A 84 -11.80 -2.40 -7.38
N ASP A 85 -12.56 -2.43 -8.48
CA ASP A 85 -13.17 -3.69 -8.96
C ASP A 85 -12.11 -4.72 -9.34
N SER A 86 -11.01 -4.28 -9.97
CA SER A 86 -9.93 -5.18 -10.37
C SER A 86 -9.26 -5.83 -9.16
N VAL A 87 -9.01 -5.09 -8.08
CA VAL A 87 -8.38 -5.65 -6.87
C VAL A 87 -9.34 -6.45 -5.98
N LEU A 88 -10.64 -6.28 -6.14
CA LEU A 88 -11.67 -7.10 -5.48
C LEU A 88 -11.99 -8.39 -6.26
N SER A 89 -11.53 -8.50 -7.49
CA SER A 89 -11.83 -9.65 -8.34
C SER A 89 -11.25 -10.97 -7.80
N SER A 90 -11.94 -12.07 -8.11
CA SER A 90 -11.45 -13.43 -7.84
C SER A 90 -10.12 -13.70 -8.55
N ASP A 91 -9.93 -13.16 -9.75
CA ASP A 91 -8.73 -13.36 -10.55
C ASP A 91 -7.50 -12.75 -9.88
N PHE A 92 -7.63 -11.52 -9.37
CA PHE A 92 -6.57 -10.88 -8.60
C PHE A 92 -6.24 -11.67 -7.33
N ARG A 93 -7.27 -12.10 -6.60
CA ARG A 93 -7.10 -12.89 -5.37
C ARG A 93 -6.37 -14.21 -5.64
N HIS A 94 -6.80 -14.94 -6.66
CA HIS A 94 -6.19 -16.20 -7.06
C HIS A 94 -4.73 -16.00 -7.49
N TRP A 95 -4.47 -15.01 -8.35
CA TRP A 95 -3.12 -14.64 -8.77
C TRP A 95 -2.22 -14.32 -7.56
N LEU A 96 -2.72 -13.54 -6.60
CA LEU A 96 -1.94 -13.16 -5.43
C LEU A 96 -1.65 -14.37 -4.55
N SER A 97 -2.65 -15.22 -4.29
CA SER A 97 -2.49 -16.49 -3.58
C SER A 97 -1.41 -17.38 -4.19
N GLU A 98 -1.39 -17.50 -5.52
CA GLU A 98 -0.38 -18.29 -6.23
C GLU A 98 1.03 -17.70 -6.09
N ASN A 99 1.18 -16.37 -6.08
CA ASN A 99 2.49 -15.75 -5.94
C ASN A 99 3.05 -15.88 -4.52
N VAL A 100 2.20 -15.69 -3.50
CA VAL A 100 2.65 -15.69 -2.09
C VAL A 100 2.54 -17.06 -1.41
N LYS A 101 1.92 -18.05 -2.06
CA LYS A 101 1.65 -19.39 -1.53
C LYS A 101 0.85 -19.38 -0.23
N ILE A 102 -0.15 -18.51 -0.16
CA ILE A 102 -1.12 -18.40 0.95
C ILE A 102 -2.52 -18.47 0.35
N ASP A 103 -3.39 -19.31 0.91
CA ASP A 103 -4.79 -19.33 0.54
C ASP A 103 -5.50 -18.08 1.08
N LEU A 104 -5.86 -17.17 0.18
CA LEU A 104 -6.56 -15.93 0.50
C LEU A 104 -8.06 -16.04 0.22
N ALA A 105 -8.55 -17.16 -0.32
CA ALA A 105 -9.97 -17.36 -0.59
C ALA A 105 -10.86 -17.13 0.66
N PRO A 106 -10.51 -17.62 1.87
CA PRO A 106 -11.35 -17.41 3.04
C PRO A 106 -11.14 -16.06 3.73
N CYS A 107 -10.13 -15.27 3.32
CA CYS A 107 -9.72 -14.06 4.02
C CYS A 107 -10.58 -12.84 3.62
N PRO A 108 -11.30 -12.18 4.53
CA PRO A 108 -11.95 -10.92 4.18
C PRO A 108 -10.91 -9.85 3.81
N GLN A 109 -11.25 -9.01 2.83
CA GLN A 109 -10.35 -8.01 2.26
C GLN A 109 -10.84 -6.59 2.57
N THR A 110 -9.96 -5.76 3.09
CA THR A 110 -10.12 -4.31 3.16
C THR A 110 -9.30 -3.66 2.04
N VAL A 111 -9.85 -2.65 1.37
CA VAL A 111 -9.12 -1.85 0.38
C VAL A 111 -9.17 -0.39 0.81
N GLY A 112 -8.00 0.20 1.00
CA GLY A 112 -7.86 1.61 1.36
C GLY A 112 -7.03 2.38 0.34
N LEU A 113 -7.45 3.61 0.06
CA LEU A 113 -6.65 4.62 -0.63
C LEU A 113 -5.96 5.49 0.40
N TYR A 114 -4.68 5.75 0.21
CA TYR A 114 -3.88 6.54 1.12
C TYR A 114 -3.10 7.60 0.37
N VAL A 115 -3.06 8.78 0.97
CA VAL A 115 -2.29 9.93 0.49
C VAL A 115 -1.35 10.39 1.60
N PHE A 116 -0.07 10.54 1.28
CA PHE A 116 0.92 11.12 2.18
C PHE A 116 1.43 12.42 1.54
N GLU A 117 1.15 13.54 2.19
CA GLU A 117 1.66 14.87 1.80
C GLU A 117 3.01 15.15 2.46
N ASP A 118 3.66 16.26 2.14
CA ASP A 118 4.92 16.63 2.79
C ASP A 118 4.81 16.63 4.33
N GLY A 119 5.76 15.96 4.98
CA GLY A 119 5.78 15.76 6.43
C GLY A 119 4.97 14.55 6.92
N ASP A 120 4.24 13.84 6.06
CA ASP A 120 3.56 12.59 6.42
C ASP A 120 4.51 11.40 6.47
N TYR A 121 4.25 10.49 7.41
CA TYR A 121 5.12 9.34 7.68
C TYR A 121 4.38 8.23 8.44
N THR A 122 5.08 7.10 8.62
CA THR A 122 4.76 6.15 9.70
C THR A 122 6.04 5.82 10.47
N THR A 123 5.95 5.50 11.76
CA THR A 123 7.10 4.96 12.50
C THR A 123 7.25 3.45 12.27
N ILE A 124 8.44 2.94 12.62
CA ILE A 124 8.77 1.51 12.49
C ILE A 124 7.82 0.68 13.34
N ASP A 125 7.12 -0.24 12.69
CA ASP A 125 6.16 -1.17 13.30
C ASP A 125 6.09 -2.48 12.49
N THR A 126 5.46 -3.52 13.04
CA THR A 126 5.26 -4.79 12.33
C THR A 126 3.96 -4.87 11.52
N GLY A 127 3.07 -3.89 11.67
CA GLY A 127 1.69 -4.01 11.22
C GLY A 127 0.82 -4.77 12.23
N LYS A 128 -0.35 -5.22 11.75
CA LYS A 128 -1.33 -5.99 12.53
C LYS A 128 -1.16 -7.47 12.21
N GLU A 129 -0.81 -8.28 13.21
CA GLU A 129 -0.48 -9.70 13.05
C GLU A 129 -1.72 -10.57 12.76
N GLU A 130 -2.92 -10.01 12.98
CA GLU A 130 -4.22 -10.59 12.63
C GLU A 130 -4.44 -10.64 11.11
N LYS A 131 -3.61 -9.94 10.32
CA LYS A 131 -3.65 -9.99 8.87
C LYS A 131 -2.98 -11.25 8.36
N ALA A 132 -3.62 -11.91 7.39
CA ALA A 132 -3.00 -12.96 6.58
C ALA A 132 -1.97 -12.37 5.60
N LEU A 133 -2.26 -11.18 5.05
CA LEU A 133 -1.39 -10.52 4.08
C LEU A 133 -1.64 -9.00 4.06
N THR A 134 -0.57 -8.22 3.89
CA THR A 134 -0.64 -6.79 3.54
C THR A 134 -0.04 -6.60 2.16
N PHE A 135 -0.75 -5.89 1.29
CA PHE A 135 -0.32 -5.60 -0.08
C PHE A 135 -0.43 -4.10 -0.33
N ALA A 136 0.58 -3.50 -0.94
CA ALA A 136 0.60 -2.09 -1.30
C ALA A 136 0.90 -1.94 -2.80
N LEU A 137 0.09 -1.15 -3.49
CA LEU A 137 0.24 -0.78 -4.89
C LEU A 137 0.46 0.73 -4.98
N TYR A 138 1.60 1.13 -5.51
CA TYR A 138 1.95 2.54 -5.70
C TYR A 138 1.33 3.08 -6.98
N LEU A 139 0.81 4.30 -6.92
CA LEU A 139 -0.07 4.86 -7.95
C LEU A 139 0.41 6.19 -8.52
N ASN A 140 1.56 6.71 -8.07
CA ASN A 140 2.15 7.92 -8.59
C ASN A 140 2.63 7.73 -10.04
N GLU A 141 2.20 8.59 -10.97
CA GLU A 141 2.77 8.65 -12.31
C GLU A 141 4.25 9.05 -12.29
N PHE A 142 4.63 9.89 -11.33
CA PHE A 142 5.98 10.36 -11.13
C PHE A 142 6.36 10.36 -9.64
N TRP A 143 7.56 9.85 -9.34
CA TRP A 143 8.16 9.93 -8.01
C TRP A 143 9.69 9.94 -8.12
N GLU A 144 10.35 10.90 -7.48
CA GLU A 144 11.81 10.92 -7.37
C GLU A 144 12.25 10.26 -6.07
N GLU A 145 13.39 9.55 -6.10
CA GLU A 145 13.97 8.93 -4.90
C GLU A 145 14.24 9.96 -3.79
N GLY A 146 14.55 11.20 -4.17
CA GLY A 146 14.78 12.31 -3.24
C GLY A 146 13.54 12.81 -2.50
N PHE A 147 12.32 12.42 -2.90
CA PHE A 147 11.07 12.89 -2.26
C PHE A 147 10.77 12.19 -0.93
N GLY A 148 11.63 11.26 -0.49
CA GLY A 148 11.31 10.39 0.63
C GLY A 148 10.09 9.53 0.33
N GLY A 149 9.25 9.26 1.32
CA GLY A 149 8.07 8.39 1.15
C GLY A 149 8.39 6.92 0.84
N ASN A 150 9.66 6.54 0.83
CA ASN A 150 10.09 5.17 0.56
C ASN A 150 9.51 4.21 1.58
N TYR A 151 9.11 3.02 1.12
CA TYR A 151 8.78 1.93 2.02
C TYR A 151 10.07 1.27 2.48
N GLN A 152 10.35 1.38 3.76
CA GLN A 152 11.63 1.01 4.37
C GLN A 152 11.45 -0.24 5.22
N LEU A 153 12.33 -1.23 5.03
CA LEU A 153 12.30 -2.52 5.72
C LEU A 153 13.52 -2.67 6.62
N TYR A 154 13.33 -3.32 7.77
CA TYR A 154 14.33 -3.47 8.81
C TYR A 154 14.36 -4.89 9.35
N SER A 155 15.54 -5.34 9.73
CA SER A 155 15.79 -6.57 10.46
C SER A 155 15.51 -6.42 11.96
N ALA A 156 15.53 -5.20 12.50
CA ALA A 156 15.27 -4.89 13.90
C ALA A 156 14.52 -3.56 14.09
N LYS A 157 13.79 -3.43 15.21
CA LYS A 157 13.09 -2.18 15.58
C LYS A 157 14.05 -1.19 16.23
N GLU A 158 14.92 -0.58 15.43
CA GLU A 158 15.88 0.41 15.88
C GLU A 158 15.61 1.76 15.21
N PRO A 159 15.13 2.80 15.93
CA PRO A 159 14.72 4.07 15.32
C PRO A 159 15.81 4.78 14.51
N ALA A 160 17.07 4.62 14.91
CA ALA A 160 18.24 5.25 14.28
C ALA A 160 18.93 4.36 13.24
N ALA A 161 18.48 3.11 13.05
CA ALA A 161 19.09 2.22 12.08
C ALA A 161 18.78 2.68 10.65
N SER A 162 19.77 2.52 9.77
CA SER A 162 19.52 2.59 8.34
C SER A 162 18.66 1.39 7.92
N PRO A 163 17.70 1.55 7.00
CA PRO A 163 16.91 0.41 6.54
C PRO A 163 17.77 -0.57 5.74
N ASP A 164 17.52 -1.86 5.94
CA ASP A 164 18.14 -2.94 5.17
C ASP A 164 17.71 -2.92 3.70
N ARG A 165 16.51 -2.38 3.45
CA ARG A 165 15.95 -2.20 2.11
C ARG A 165 15.04 -0.99 2.04
N GLN A 166 15.08 -0.28 0.92
CA GLN A 166 14.13 0.78 0.58
C GLN A 166 13.45 0.48 -0.76
N ILE A 167 12.16 0.75 -0.82
CA ILE A 167 11.35 0.60 -2.03
C ILE A 167 10.74 1.96 -2.37
N VAL A 168 11.17 2.52 -3.50
CA VAL A 168 10.66 3.80 -4.03
C VAL A 168 9.24 3.59 -4.55
N PRO A 169 8.26 4.46 -4.24
CA PRO A 169 6.85 4.28 -4.60
C PRO A 169 6.54 4.66 -6.06
N ILE A 170 7.10 3.91 -7.00
CA ILE A 170 6.89 4.13 -8.45
C ILE A 170 5.54 3.54 -8.90
N GLY A 171 4.77 4.27 -9.70
CA GLY A 171 3.47 3.81 -10.22
C GLY A 171 3.51 2.42 -10.87
N GLY A 172 2.55 1.56 -10.50
CA GLY A 172 2.44 0.20 -11.02
C GLY A 172 3.33 -0.82 -10.30
N ARG A 173 4.22 -0.38 -9.40
CA ARG A 173 4.96 -1.24 -8.48
C ARG A 173 4.07 -1.68 -7.33
N CYS A 174 4.23 -2.92 -6.88
CA CYS A 174 3.58 -3.43 -5.69
C CYS A 174 4.55 -4.16 -4.75
N THR A 175 4.29 -4.09 -3.45
CA THR A 175 4.98 -4.88 -2.43
C THR A 175 3.97 -5.62 -1.58
N THR A 176 4.31 -6.83 -1.13
CA THR A 176 3.44 -7.59 -0.24
C THR A 176 4.22 -8.46 0.74
N MET A 177 3.62 -8.70 1.90
CA MET A 177 4.20 -9.47 2.99
C MET A 177 3.13 -9.90 3.99
N THR A 178 3.43 -10.93 4.78
CA THR A 178 2.61 -11.34 5.92
C THR A 178 3.14 -10.67 7.19
N PRO A 179 2.35 -9.82 7.87
CA PRO A 179 2.75 -9.25 9.16
C PRO A 179 3.10 -10.31 10.20
N GLY A 180 4.19 -10.07 10.94
CA GLY A 180 4.64 -10.95 12.01
C GLY A 180 5.56 -10.20 12.98
N PRO A 181 6.01 -10.85 14.07
CA PRO A 181 6.70 -10.18 15.18
C PRO A 181 8.06 -9.55 14.81
N SER A 182 8.61 -9.89 13.65
CA SER A 182 9.90 -9.39 13.14
C SER A 182 9.81 -8.61 11.84
N THR A 183 8.60 -8.28 11.37
CA THR A 183 8.43 -7.66 10.06
C THR A 183 8.44 -6.14 10.11
N TRP A 184 9.54 -5.59 10.62
CA TRP A 184 9.69 -4.18 10.91
C TRP A 184 9.76 -3.33 9.64
N HIS A 185 8.83 -2.39 9.50
CA HIS A 185 8.77 -1.53 8.33
C HIS A 185 8.22 -0.15 8.67
N ARG A 186 8.50 0.81 7.80
CA ARG A 186 7.89 2.14 7.85
C ARG A 186 7.74 2.76 6.47
N ILE A 187 7.04 3.88 6.45
CA ILE A 187 7.01 4.82 5.34
C ILE A 187 7.85 6.00 5.77
N GLN A 188 8.95 6.26 5.07
CA GLN A 188 9.80 7.42 5.28
C GLN A 188 8.96 8.70 5.17
N GLN A 189 9.34 9.73 5.92
CA GLN A 189 8.72 11.04 5.76
C GLN A 189 8.76 11.49 4.30
N VAL A 190 7.63 11.99 3.79
CA VAL A 190 7.55 12.60 2.46
C VAL A 190 8.12 14.02 2.53
N ASP A 191 8.91 14.37 1.51
CA ASP A 191 9.53 15.68 1.31
C ASP A 191 9.66 15.95 -0.21
N SER A 192 8.53 16.16 -0.87
CA SER A 192 8.46 16.47 -2.29
C SER A 192 8.70 17.96 -2.60
N GLY A 193 8.62 18.82 -1.58
CA GLY A 193 8.62 20.28 -1.74
C GLY A 193 7.32 20.79 -2.38
N GLY A 194 6.20 20.15 -2.07
CA GLY A 194 4.87 20.43 -2.61
C GLY A 194 4.66 20.00 -4.06
N ARG A 195 5.58 19.22 -4.64
CA ARG A 195 5.53 18.81 -6.06
C ARG A 195 4.61 17.63 -6.30
N ALA A 196 4.45 16.73 -5.34
CA ALA A 196 3.61 15.54 -5.48
C ALA A 196 3.21 14.96 -4.13
N ASP A 197 1.97 14.52 -4.01
CA ASP A 197 1.54 13.67 -2.90
C ASP A 197 1.84 12.21 -3.22
N ARG A 198 2.25 11.42 -2.22
CA ARG A 198 2.45 9.97 -2.39
C ARG A 198 1.12 9.24 -2.37
N LEU A 199 0.79 8.53 -3.45
CA LEU A 199 -0.45 7.79 -3.65
C LEU A 199 -0.19 6.29 -3.55
N VAL A 200 -0.92 5.63 -2.65
CA VAL A 200 -0.86 4.16 -2.50
C VAL A 200 -2.25 3.59 -2.24
N MET A 201 -2.56 2.49 -2.92
CA MET A 201 -3.67 1.62 -2.54
C MET A 201 -3.12 0.48 -1.68
N MET A 202 -3.63 0.34 -0.46
CA MET A 202 -3.28 -0.77 0.42
C MET A 202 -4.45 -1.73 0.53
N LEU A 203 -4.15 -3.02 0.41
CA LEU A 203 -5.09 -4.11 0.61
C LEU A 203 -4.65 -4.86 1.87
N GLU A 204 -5.63 -5.19 2.69
CA GLU A 204 -5.43 -5.95 3.92
C GLU A 204 -6.31 -7.19 3.84
N PHE A 205 -5.69 -8.37 3.81
CA PHE A 205 -6.38 -9.64 3.90
C PHE A 205 -6.32 -10.11 5.35
N TRP A 206 -7.47 -10.33 5.96
CA TRP A 206 -7.59 -10.68 7.37
C TRP A 206 -7.72 -12.19 7.56
N ARG A 207 -7.19 -12.71 8.67
CA ARG A 207 -7.44 -14.11 9.03
C ARG A 207 -8.94 -14.28 9.35
N PRO A 208 -9.56 -15.41 8.95
CA PRO A 208 -10.95 -15.72 9.28
C PRO A 208 -11.21 -15.81 10.78
#